data_AF-A0A940UYT8-F1
#
_entry.id   AF-A0A940UYT8-F1
#
_cell.length_a   1.000
_cell.length_b   1.000
_cell.length_c   1.000
_cell.angle_alpha   90.00
_cell.angle_beta   90.00
_cell.angle_gamma   90.00
#
_symmetry.space_group_name_H-M   'P 1'
#
loop_
_entity.id
_entity.type
_entity.pdbx_description
1 polymer ?
#
loop_
_entity_poly.entity_id
_entity_poly.type
_entity_poly.pdbx_seq_one_letter_code
_entity_poly.pdbx_strand_id
1 'polypeptide(L)'
;MNIVMAIFGAASQGLTWAILALGVYLTFRILNFADMSCEGSFALGGSISAVLMVNYQWNPFVTLIIAILAGMAAGFITGFLHTKLKIPAILSGILTMIGLYSINLRIMGQANTSLIGQNTIISIFKNLLPEAK
;
A
#
# COMPACT_ATOMS: atom_id res chain seq x y z
N MET A 1 -4.20 31.04 11.49
CA MET A 1 -4.96 29.78 11.68
C MET A 1 -4.51 28.66 10.72
N ASN A 2 -3.25 28.62 10.25
CA ASN A 2 -2.81 27.63 9.25
C ASN A 2 -1.68 26.70 9.74
N ILE A 3 -0.76 27.20 10.58
CA ILE A 3 0.39 26.40 11.05
C ILE A 3 -0.04 25.28 12.01
N VAL A 4 -0.92 25.57 12.97
CA VAL A 4 -1.40 24.55 13.93
C VAL A 4 -2.14 23.41 13.22
N MET A 5 -3.00 23.74 12.24
CA MET A 5 -3.69 22.73 11.43
C MET A 5 -2.71 21.95 10.53
N ALA A 6 -1.69 22.62 9.97
CA ALA A 6 -0.66 21.96 9.17
C ALA A 6 0.18 20.98 10.00
N ILE A 7 0.49 21.31 11.26
CA ILE A 7 1.19 20.42 12.20
C ILE A 7 0.35 19.16 12.47
N PHE A 8 -0.95 19.32 12.74
CA PHE A 8 -1.87 18.19 12.91
C PHE A 8 -1.96 17.31 11.66
N GLY A 9 -2.07 17.92 10.48
CA GLY A 9 -2.08 17.20 9.20
C GLY A 9 -0.78 16.42 8.95
N ALA A 10 0.37 17.06 9.16
CA ALA A 10 1.68 16.44 9.02
C ALA A 10 1.87 15.27 9.99
N ALA A 11 1.45 15.41 11.25
CA ALA A 11 1.52 14.35 12.25
C ALA A 11 0.64 13.15 11.88
N SER A 12 -0.59 13.39 11.43
CA SER A 12 -1.51 12.33 10.96
C SER A 12 -0.94 11.56 9.77
N GLN A 13 -0.40 12.27 8.78
CA GLN A 13 0.21 11.64 7.62
C GLN A 13 1.50 10.89 8.00
N GLY A 14 2.33 11.44 8.88
CA GLY A 14 3.51 10.76 9.40
C GLY A 14 3.19 9.46 10.13
N LEU A 15 2.15 9.45 10.97
CA LEU A 15 1.64 8.24 11.63
C LEU A 15 1.17 7.18 10.62
N THR A 16 0.54 7.60 9.53
CA THR A 16 0.10 6.69 8.47
C THR A 16 1.30 6.06 7.73
N TRP A 17 2.34 6.87 7.43
CA TRP A 17 3.58 6.40 6.81
C TRP A 17 4.47 5.56 7.73
N ALA A 18 4.26 5.62 9.06
CA ALA A 18 5.03 4.82 10.02
C ALA A 18 4.87 3.31 9.80
N ILE A 19 3.71 2.85 9.32
CA ILE A 19 3.47 1.43 8.98
C ILE A 19 4.39 0.99 7.84
N LEU A 20 4.60 1.84 6.83
CA LEU A 20 5.53 1.56 5.74
C LEU A 20 6.98 1.52 6.24
N ALA A 21 7.37 2.47 7.11
CA ALA A 21 8.69 2.47 7.72
C ALA A 21 8.96 1.21 8.56
N LEU A 22 7.94 0.69 9.26
CA LEU A 22 8.01 -0.58 9.96
C LEU A 22 8.24 -1.77 9.02
N GLY A 23 7.59 -1.78 7.84
CA GLY A 23 7.80 -2.81 6.82
C GLY A 23 9.25 -2.86 6.34
N VAL A 24 9.81 -1.70 5.99
CA VAL A 24 11.21 -1.58 5.57
C VAL A 24 12.17 -1.95 6.72
N TYR A 25 11.89 -1.52 7.94
CA TYR A 25 12.68 -1.90 9.11
C TYR A 25 12.72 -3.42 9.32
N LEU A 26 11.59 -4.11 9.13
CA LEU A 26 11.48 -5.55 9.31
C LEU A 26 12.42 -6.31 8.36
N THR A 27 12.48 -5.90 7.09
CA THR A 27 13.36 -6.55 6.09
C THR A 27 14.83 -6.31 6.40
N PHE A 28 15.19 -5.10 6.84
CA PHE A 28 16.55 -4.80 7.26
C PHE A 28 16.97 -5.59 8.51
N ARG A 29 16.10 -5.66 9.53
CA ARG A 29 16.47 -6.22 10.83
C ARG A 29 16.41 -7.75 10.87
N ILE A 30 15.40 -8.34 10.24
CA ILE A 30 15.18 -9.80 10.29
C ILE A 30 15.88 -10.49 9.14
N LEU A 31 15.75 -9.96 7.92
CA LEU A 31 16.25 -10.60 6.70
C LEU A 31 17.67 -10.16 6.33
N ASN A 32 18.25 -9.17 7.04
CA ASN A 32 19.50 -8.48 6.65
C ASN A 32 19.49 -8.07 5.17
N PHE A 33 18.32 -7.68 4.67
CA PHE A 33 18.06 -7.40 3.27
C PHE A 33 17.39 -6.03 3.16
N ALA A 34 18.03 -5.15 2.39
CA ALA A 34 17.55 -3.81 2.11
C ALA A 34 16.45 -3.86 1.04
N ASP A 35 15.23 -4.21 1.45
CA ASP A 35 14.10 -4.36 0.52
C ASP A 35 13.34 -3.04 0.32
N MET A 36 13.50 -2.42 -0.85
CA MET A 36 12.67 -1.28 -1.27
C MET A 36 11.35 -1.72 -1.92
N SER A 37 11.12 -3.02 -2.16
CA SER A 37 9.86 -3.52 -2.71
C SER A 37 8.68 -3.41 -1.75
N CYS A 38 8.93 -3.21 -0.44
CA CYS A 38 7.90 -2.85 0.54
C CYS A 38 7.15 -1.57 0.14
N GLU A 39 7.85 -0.57 -0.41
CA GLU A 39 7.21 0.67 -0.85
C GLU A 39 6.31 0.43 -2.09
N GLY A 40 6.83 -0.30 -3.08
CA GLY A 40 6.08 -0.63 -4.30
C GLY A 40 4.85 -1.52 -4.05
N SER A 41 4.97 -2.51 -3.16
CA SER A 41 3.88 -3.43 -2.81
C SER A 41 2.81 -2.75 -1.97
N PHE A 42 3.18 -1.80 -1.09
CA PHE A 42 2.25 -0.97 -0.35
C PHE A 42 1.37 -0.13 -1.30
N ALA A 43 2.00 0.53 -2.27
CA ALA A 43 1.27 1.28 -3.29
C ALA A 43 0.36 0.37 -4.14
N LEU A 44 0.84 -0.82 -4.53
CA LEU A 44 0.06 -1.78 -5.32
C LEU A 44 -1.20 -2.26 -4.59
N GLY A 45 -1.09 -2.60 -3.30
CA GLY A 45 -2.25 -2.98 -2.50
C GLY A 45 -3.32 -1.88 -2.41
N GLY A 46 -2.87 -0.62 -2.27
CA GLY A 46 -3.73 0.56 -2.30
C GLY A 46 -4.42 0.75 -3.66
N SER A 47 -3.66 0.69 -4.75
CA SER A 47 -4.18 0.82 -6.11
C SER A 47 -5.23 -0.23 -6.45
N ILE A 48 -4.98 -1.50 -6.11
CA ILE A 48 -5.93 -2.61 -6.34
C ILE A 48 -7.20 -2.41 -5.52
N SER A 49 -7.06 -2.05 -4.24
CA SER A 49 -8.22 -1.82 -3.37
C SER A 49 -9.07 -0.64 -3.87
N ALA A 50 -8.43 0.46 -4.26
CA ALA A 50 -9.11 1.64 -4.79
C ALA A 50 -9.87 1.32 -6.09
N VAL A 51 -9.24 0.62 -7.02
CA VAL A 51 -9.85 0.24 -8.31
C VAL A 51 -11.02 -0.72 -8.11
N LEU A 52 -10.89 -1.72 -7.24
CA LEU A 52 -11.97 -2.67 -6.96
C LEU A 52 -13.17 -2.00 -6.28
N MET A 53 -12.93 -1.09 -5.33
CA MET A 53 -14.02 -0.35 -4.69
C MET A 53 -14.69 0.65 -5.64
N VAL A 54 -13.90 1.41 -6.42
CA VAL A 54 -14.44 2.49 -7.26
C VAL A 54 -15.13 1.97 -8.51
N ASN A 55 -14.50 1.02 -9.22
CA ASN A 55 -15.03 0.55 -10.50
C ASN A 55 -16.05 -0.60 -10.34
N TYR A 56 -15.87 -1.46 -9.34
CA TYR A 56 -16.68 -2.67 -9.19
C TYR A 56 -17.58 -2.67 -7.95
N GLN A 57 -17.48 -1.67 -7.06
CA GLN A 57 -18.28 -1.57 -5.83
C GLN A 57 -18.16 -2.81 -4.93
N TRP A 58 -16.99 -3.46 -4.96
CA TRP A 58 -16.76 -4.67 -4.17
C TRP A 58 -16.68 -4.37 -2.67
N ASN A 59 -17.04 -5.37 -1.87
CA ASN A 59 -16.95 -5.27 -0.42
C ASN A 59 -15.48 -4.99 0.01
N PRO A 60 -15.22 -3.94 0.81
CA PRO A 60 -13.87 -3.56 1.25
C PRO A 60 -13.06 -4.70 1.90
N PHE A 61 -13.72 -5.67 2.53
CA PHE A 61 -13.02 -6.83 3.11
C PHE A 61 -12.45 -7.77 2.03
N VAL A 62 -13.17 -7.97 0.94
CA VAL A 62 -12.73 -8.84 -0.17
C VAL A 62 -11.58 -8.17 -0.92
N THR A 63 -11.66 -6.86 -1.13
CA THR A 63 -10.59 -6.11 -1.80
C THR A 63 -9.28 -6.16 -1.00
N LEU A 64 -9.36 -6.17 0.34
CA LEU A 64 -8.20 -6.28 1.21
C LEU A 64 -7.47 -7.63 1.03
N ILE A 65 -8.21 -8.74 0.95
CA ILE A 65 -7.62 -10.07 0.75
C ILE A 65 -6.86 -10.11 -0.58
N ILE A 66 -7.44 -9.55 -1.64
CA ILE A 66 -6.81 -9.50 -2.97
C ILE A 66 -5.56 -8.61 -2.94
N ALA A 67 -5.63 -7.46 -2.26
CA ALA A 67 -4.48 -6.57 -2.08
C ALA A 67 -3.32 -7.26 -1.35
N ILE A 68 -3.61 -8.06 -0.30
CA ILE A 68 -2.60 -8.86 0.41
C ILE A 68 -1.95 -9.88 -0.53
N LEU A 69 -2.76 -10.65 -1.27
CA LEU A 69 -2.24 -11.65 -2.21
C LEU A 69 -1.36 -11.02 -3.29
N ALA A 70 -1.75 -9.85 -3.80
CA ALA A 70 -0.98 -9.14 -4.80
C ALA A 70 0.34 -8.57 -4.24
N GLY A 71 0.33 -8.10 -2.98
CA GLY A 71 1.54 -7.71 -2.25
C GLY A 71 2.49 -8.89 -2.00
N MET A 72 1.95 -10.06 -1.64
CA MET A 72 2.74 -11.29 -1.50
C MET A 72 3.38 -11.71 -2.84
N ALA A 73 2.64 -11.60 -3.95
CA ALA A 73 3.16 -11.88 -5.28
C ALA A 73 4.30 -10.91 -5.66
N ALA A 74 4.16 -9.62 -5.34
CA ALA A 74 5.23 -8.64 -5.52
C ALA A 74 6.51 -9.01 -4.74
N GLY A 75 6.38 -9.36 -3.45
CA GLY A 75 7.52 -9.81 -2.64
C GLY A 75 8.15 -11.11 -3.16
N PHE A 76 7.33 -12.04 -3.66
CA PHE A 76 7.82 -13.26 -4.30
C PHE A 76 8.65 -12.97 -5.55
N ILE A 77 8.24 -12.00 -6.38
CA ILE A 77 9.03 -11.58 -7.55
C ILE A 77 10.39 -11.02 -7.11
N THR A 78 10.44 -10.15 -6.10
CA THR A 78 11.70 -9.63 -5.55
C THR A 78 12.61 -10.75 -5.04
N GLY A 79 12.06 -11.72 -4.32
CA GLY A 79 12.78 -12.89 -3.83
C GLY A 79 13.27 -13.80 -4.95
N PHE A 80 12.47 -14.00 -6.00
CA PHE A 80 12.85 -14.78 -7.17
C PHE A 80 14.00 -14.14 -7.95
N LEU A 81 13.95 -12.82 -8.16
CA LEU A 81 15.01 -12.04 -8.80
C LEU A 81 16.34 -12.17 -8.05
N HIS A 82 16.31 -12.14 -6.72
CA HIS A 82 17.51 -12.29 -5.91
C HIS A 82 18.05 -13.73 -5.92
N THR A 83 17.18 -14.73 -5.71
CA THR A 83 17.58 -16.14 -5.54
C THR A 83 17.96 -16.85 -6.84
N LYS A 84 17.29 -16.55 -7.96
CA LYS A 84 17.52 -17.21 -9.25
C LYS A 84 18.43 -16.42 -10.19
N LEU A 85 18.23 -15.11 -10.29
CA LEU A 85 19.04 -14.25 -11.17
C LEU A 85 20.30 -13.69 -10.51
N LYS A 86 20.51 -13.97 -9.22
CA LYS A 86 21.71 -13.55 -8.44
C LYS A 86 21.95 -12.03 -8.46
N ILE A 87 20.88 -11.25 -8.61
CA ILE A 87 20.94 -9.80 -8.60
C ILE A 87 21.20 -9.33 -7.15
N PRO A 88 22.04 -8.29 -6.92
CA PRO A 88 22.20 -7.69 -5.60
C PRO A 88 20.86 -7.31 -4.96
N ALA A 89 20.76 -7.55 -3.65
CA ALA A 89 19.53 -7.36 -2.86
C ALA A 89 18.81 -6.02 -3.13
N ILE A 90 19.55 -4.92 -2.99
CA ILE A 90 19.04 -3.55 -3.17
C ILE A 90 18.53 -3.33 -4.60
N LEU A 91 19.25 -3.86 -5.60
CA LEU A 91 18.88 -3.67 -7.00
C LEU A 91 17.62 -4.44 -7.36
N SER A 92 17.42 -5.64 -6.80
CA SER A 92 16.18 -6.42 -6.95
C SER A 92 14.97 -5.67 -6.38
N GLY A 93 15.13 -5.07 -5.20
CA GLY A 93 14.09 -4.27 -4.54
C GLY A 93 13.70 -3.04 -5.35
N ILE A 94 14.67 -2.24 -5.80
CA ILE A 94 14.41 -1.03 -6.61
C ILE A 94 13.81 -1.39 -7.98
N LEU A 95 14.30 -2.47 -8.62
CA LEU A 95 13.76 -2.92 -9.92
C LEU A 95 12.28 -3.29 -9.80
N THR A 96 11.93 -4.02 -8.74
CA THR A 96 10.54 -4.41 -8.49
C THR A 96 9.68 -3.19 -8.17
N MET A 97 10.17 -2.26 -7.34
CA MET A 97 9.47 -1.00 -7.04
C MET A 97 9.14 -0.20 -8.29
N ILE A 98 10.10 0.00 -9.20
CA ILE A 98 9.89 0.75 -10.45
C ILE A 98 8.92 0.02 -11.38
N GLY A 99 9.03 -1.31 -11.48
CA GLY A 99 8.09 -2.12 -12.26
C GLY A 99 6.65 -2.02 -11.72
N LEU A 100 6.49 -2.12 -10.40
CA LEU A 100 5.20 -1.96 -9.72
C LEU A 100 4.62 -0.57 -9.91
N TYR A 101 5.45 0.48 -9.94
CA TYR A 101 4.97 1.83 -10.23
C TYR A 101 4.26 1.91 -11.58
N SER A 102 4.82 1.28 -12.62
CA SER A 102 4.19 1.21 -13.95
C SER A 102 2.91 0.36 -13.95
N ILE A 103 2.90 -0.74 -13.21
CA ILE A 103 1.72 -1.61 -13.05
C ILE A 103 0.60 -0.86 -12.32
N ASN A 104 0.91 -0.13 -11.26
CA ASN A 104 -0.05 0.64 -10.46
C ASN A 104 -0.76 1.69 -11.33
N LEU A 105 0.00 2.44 -12.13
CA LEU A 105 -0.56 3.40 -13.09
C LEU A 105 -1.45 2.74 -14.14
N ARG A 106 -1.07 1.55 -14.63
CA ARG A 106 -1.87 0.79 -15.59
C ARG A 106 -3.16 0.23 -14.98
N ILE A 107 -3.12 -0.22 -13.72
CA ILE A 107 -4.29 -0.71 -12.99
C ILE A 107 -5.26 0.44 -12.71
N MET A 108 -4.76 1.60 -12.28
CA MET A 108 -5.58 2.77 -11.95
C MET A 108 -6.10 3.51 -13.19
N GLY A 109 -5.39 3.44 -14.32
CA GLY A 109 -5.73 4.14 -15.57
C GLY A 109 -5.61 5.68 -15.49
N GLN A 110 -5.38 6.22 -14.30
CA GLN A 110 -5.32 7.65 -13.98
C GLN A 110 -4.32 7.87 -12.84
N ALA A 111 -3.80 9.09 -12.70
CA ALA A 111 -2.83 9.42 -11.64
C ALA A 111 -3.45 9.40 -10.23
N ASN A 112 -4.76 9.63 -10.12
CA ASN A 112 -5.46 9.64 -8.84
C ASN A 112 -6.85 9.01 -8.99
N THR A 113 -7.14 7.99 -8.19
CA THR A 113 -8.46 7.38 -8.09
C THR A 113 -9.11 7.91 -6.82
N SER A 114 -10.15 8.75 -6.95
CA SER A 114 -10.84 9.31 -5.79
C SER A 114 -11.68 8.26 -5.09
N LEU A 115 -11.48 8.09 -3.78
CA LEU A 115 -12.33 7.26 -2.91
C LEU A 115 -13.45 8.06 -2.21
N ILE A 116 -13.63 9.34 -2.59
CA ILE A 116 -14.65 10.21 -1.97
C ILE A 116 -16.04 9.67 -2.30
N GLY A 117 -16.84 9.41 -1.26
CA GLY A 117 -18.20 8.89 -1.39
C GLY A 117 -18.32 7.36 -1.46
N GLN A 118 -17.21 6.62 -1.35
CA GLN A 118 -17.24 5.16 -1.32
C GLN A 118 -17.45 4.63 0.11
N ASN A 119 -18.20 3.53 0.22
CA ASN A 119 -18.35 2.81 1.48
C ASN A 119 -17.03 2.12 1.85
N THR A 120 -16.43 2.55 2.95
CA THR A 120 -15.18 2.01 3.48
C THR A 120 -15.44 1.14 4.70
N ILE A 121 -14.43 0.40 5.15
CA ILE A 121 -14.52 -0.35 6.41
C ILE A 121 -14.86 0.60 7.58
N ILE A 122 -14.34 1.83 7.56
CA ILE A 122 -14.60 2.85 8.58
C ILE A 122 -16.07 3.28 8.56
N SER A 123 -16.70 3.45 7.39
CA SER A 123 -18.11 3.81 7.33
C SER A 123 -19.01 2.66 7.79
N ILE A 124 -18.64 1.41 7.52
CA ILE A 124 -19.36 0.23 8.03
C ILE A 124 -19.28 0.17 9.57
N PHE A 125 -18.10 0.35 10.14
CA PHE A 125 -17.92 0.39 11.60
C PHE A 125 -18.64 1.59 12.24
N LYS A 126 -18.63 2.75 11.59
CA LYS A 126 -19.38 3.94 12.05
C LYS A 126 -20.89 3.69 12.06
N ASN A 127 -21.42 2.95 11.11
CA ASN A 127 -22.84 2.59 11.10
C ASN A 127 -23.20 1.52 12.14
N LEU A 128 -22.22 0.71 12.56
CA LEU A 128 -22.38 -0.35 13.56
C LEU A 128 -22.25 0.19 15.00
N LEU A 129 -21.41 1.20 15.21
CA LEU A 129 -21.31 1.93 16.46
C LEU A 129 -22.45 2.97 16.51
N PRO A 130 -23.43 2.84 17.43
CA PRO A 130 -24.42 3.89 17.60
C PRO A 130 -23.69 5.18 17.94
N GLU A 131 -24.01 6.26 17.23
CA GLU A 131 -23.45 7.58 17.50
C GLU A 131 -23.61 7.88 19.00
N ALA A 132 -22.49 7.91 19.73
CA ALA A 132 -22.47 8.55 21.03
C ALA A 132 -22.75 10.03 20.73
N LYS A 133 -23.98 10.43 21.04
CA LYS A 133 -24.51 11.79 20.98
C LYS A 133 -23.53 12.82 21.55
#